data_AF-A0A8B7IJ50-F1
#
_entry.id   AF-A0A8B7IJ50-F1
#
_cell.length_a   1.000
_cell.length_b   1.000
_cell.length_c   1.000
_cell.angle_alpha   90.00
_cell.angle_beta   90.00
_cell.angle_gamma   90.00
#
_symmetry.space_group_name_H-M   'P 1'
#
loop_
_entity.id
_entity.type
_entity.pdbx_description
1 polymer ?
#
loop_
_entity_poly.entity_id
_entity_poly.type
_entity_poly.pdbx_seq_one_letter_code
_entity_poly.pdbx_strand_id
1 'polypeptide(L)'
;MTRFYIESISYLKDNATIELFFLNAKSCIYKELIEVDSEVVFELAAYILQEAKGDFSSNEIVRNELKKLPALPTPALKEHPSLAYCEDRVIEHYKKLNGQTRGQAIVNYMSIVESLPTYGVHYYAVKDKQGIPWWLGLSYKGIFQYDYHDKVKPRKGQHYI
;
A
#
# COMPACT_ATOMS: atom_id res chain seq x y z
N MET A 1 4.17 -9.24 -17.44
CA MET A 1 5.14 -10.27 -17.00
C MET A 1 6.00 -9.59 -15.96
N THR A 2 6.05 -9.98 -14.68
CA THR A 2 5.80 -11.26 -14.00
C THR A 2 4.93 -10.96 -12.76
N ARG A 3 3.83 -11.68 -12.52
CA ARG A 3 2.84 -11.37 -11.47
C ARG A 3 2.84 -12.44 -10.38
N PHE A 4 3.95 -12.54 -9.64
CA PHE A 4 4.01 -13.36 -8.43
C PHE A 4 4.35 -12.44 -7.28
N TYR A 5 3.38 -12.24 -6.39
CA TYR A 5 3.64 -11.62 -5.09
C TYR A 5 4.26 -12.68 -4.19
N ILE A 6 5.34 -12.31 -3.52
CA ILE A 6 6.00 -13.16 -2.53
C ILE A 6 5.20 -13.04 -1.25
N GLU A 7 5.07 -14.14 -0.51
CA GLU A 7 4.35 -14.17 0.78
C GLU A 7 4.94 -13.17 1.79
N SER A 8 6.25 -12.94 1.75
CA SER A 8 6.91 -11.85 2.46
C SER A 8 8.24 -11.46 1.81
N ILE A 9 8.56 -10.17 1.83
CA ILE A 9 9.88 -9.62 1.47
C ILE A 9 10.98 -10.12 2.40
N SER A 10 10.66 -10.65 3.58
CA SER A 10 11.63 -11.27 4.50
C SER A 10 12.35 -12.47 3.88
N TYR A 11 11.77 -13.10 2.85
CA TYR A 11 12.40 -14.17 2.09
C TYR A 11 13.37 -13.69 1.01
N LEU A 12 13.39 -12.38 0.72
CA LEU A 12 14.30 -11.78 -0.25
C LEU A 12 15.68 -11.56 0.37
N LYS A 13 16.70 -12.16 -0.24
CA LYS A 13 18.10 -12.01 0.20
C LYS A 13 18.83 -10.84 -0.46
N ASP A 14 18.28 -10.33 -1.57
CA ASP A 14 18.90 -9.31 -2.39
C ASP A 14 18.22 -7.95 -2.19
N ASN A 15 19.02 -6.95 -1.82
CA ASN A 15 18.53 -5.60 -1.52
C ASN A 15 17.88 -4.93 -2.76
N ALA A 16 18.42 -5.18 -3.96
CA ALA A 16 17.85 -4.60 -5.18
C ALA A 16 16.45 -5.15 -5.47
N THR A 17 16.22 -6.43 -5.16
CA THR A 17 14.90 -7.05 -5.27
C THR A 17 13.91 -6.46 -4.26
N ILE A 18 14.33 -6.24 -3.00
CA ILE A 18 13.49 -5.59 -1.98
C ILE A 18 13.07 -4.18 -2.44
N GLU A 19 14.02 -3.39 -2.97
CA GLU A 19 13.72 -2.07 -3.52
C GLU A 19 12.71 -2.12 -4.67
N LEU A 20 12.81 -3.12 -5.56
CA LEU A 20 11.84 -3.30 -6.64
C LEU A 20 10.43 -3.60 -6.12
N PHE A 21 10.30 -4.46 -5.10
CA PHE A 21 9.02 -4.75 -4.46
C PHE A 21 8.41 -3.52 -3.79
N PHE A 22 9.23 -2.73 -3.11
CA PHE A 22 8.82 -1.45 -2.54
C PHE A 22 8.31 -0.47 -3.59
N LEU A 23 9.04 -0.29 -4.70
CA LEU A 23 8.61 0.58 -5.78
C LEU A 23 7.30 0.11 -6.43
N ASN A 24 7.12 -1.20 -6.59
CA ASN A 24 5.89 -1.79 -7.10
C ASN A 24 4.72 -1.55 -6.14
N ALA A 25 4.89 -1.83 -4.83
CA ALA A 25 3.89 -1.60 -3.80
C ALA A 25 3.45 -0.14 -3.75
N LYS A 26 4.42 0.79 -3.76
CA LYS A 26 4.17 2.23 -3.83
C LYS A 26 3.32 2.61 -5.06
N SER A 27 3.62 2.05 -6.23
CA SER A 27 2.84 2.28 -7.44
C SER A 27 1.42 1.74 -7.32
N CYS A 28 1.25 0.55 -6.74
CA CYS A 28 -0.06 -0.08 -6.56
C CYS A 28 -0.96 0.72 -5.62
N ILE A 29 -0.44 1.21 -4.49
CA ILE A 29 -1.20 2.07 -3.57
C ILE A 29 -1.55 3.41 -4.22
N TYR A 30 -0.58 4.06 -4.88
CA TYR A 30 -0.83 5.34 -5.55
C TYR A 30 -1.88 5.24 -6.68
N LYS A 31 -1.94 4.09 -7.37
CA LYS A 31 -2.92 3.79 -8.42
C LYS A 31 -4.21 3.15 -7.90
N GLU A 32 -4.39 3.06 -6.59
CA GLU A 32 -5.60 2.51 -5.95
C GLU A 32 -5.86 1.03 -6.33
N LEU A 33 -4.79 0.28 -6.64
CA LEU A 33 -4.86 -1.16 -6.91
C LEU A 33 -4.88 -1.99 -5.62
N ILE A 34 -4.39 -1.41 -4.52
CA ILE A 34 -4.43 -1.95 -3.17
C ILE A 34 -5.32 -1.00 -2.37
N GLU A 35 -6.42 -1.51 -1.84
CA GLU A 35 -7.30 -0.75 -0.94
C GLU A 35 -6.63 -0.64 0.42
N VAL A 36 -6.55 0.60 0.92
CA VAL A 36 -5.85 0.96 2.14
C VAL A 36 -6.58 2.12 2.81
N ASP A 37 -6.71 2.04 4.14
CA ASP A 37 -7.34 3.09 4.93
C ASP A 37 -6.48 4.36 4.93
N SER A 38 -7.14 5.52 4.98
CA SER A 38 -6.47 6.83 4.96
C SER A 38 -5.37 6.99 6.02
N GLU A 39 -5.57 6.47 7.23
CA GLU A 39 -4.56 6.56 8.29
C GLU A 39 -3.29 5.79 7.94
N VAL A 40 -3.44 4.61 7.34
CA VAL A 40 -2.32 3.77 6.88
C VAL A 40 -1.62 4.45 5.70
N VAL A 41 -2.38 5.10 4.81
CA VAL A 41 -1.79 5.92 3.72
C VAL A 41 -0.87 7.00 4.27
N PHE A 42 -1.26 7.69 5.35
CA PHE A 42 -0.43 8.74 5.94
C PHE A 42 0.87 8.19 6.54
N GLU A 43 0.79 7.04 7.19
CA GLU A 43 1.96 6.33 7.72
C GLU A 43 2.90 5.88 6.58
N LEU A 44 2.34 5.30 5.51
CA LEU A 44 3.11 4.88 4.33
C LEU A 44 3.77 6.07 3.62
N ALA A 45 3.11 7.22 3.55
CA ALA A 45 3.68 8.46 3.01
C ALA A 45 4.86 8.96 3.86
N ALA A 46 4.81 8.79 5.18
CA ALA A 46 5.93 9.12 6.06
C ALA A 46 7.16 8.23 5.79
N TYR A 47 6.97 6.93 5.56
CA TYR A 47 8.07 6.05 5.16
C TYR A 47 8.66 6.41 3.79
N ILE A 48 7.83 6.87 2.83
CA ILE A 48 8.32 7.36 1.53
C ILE A 48 9.20 8.61 1.72
N LEU A 49 8.83 9.52 2.64
CA LEU A 49 9.65 10.67 2.97
C LEU A 49 10.98 10.26 3.61
N GLN A 50 10.96 9.34 4.58
CA GLN A 50 12.16 8.83 5.25
C GLN A 50 13.11 8.15 4.25
N GLU A 51 12.56 7.35 3.33
CA GLU A 51 13.33 6.70 2.27
C GLU A 51 13.97 7.72 1.32
N ALA A 52 13.25 8.77 0.94
CA ALA A 52 13.70 9.73 -0.07
C ALA A 52 14.55 10.90 0.47
N LYS A 53 14.32 11.32 1.72
CA LYS A 53 14.87 12.56 2.30
C LYS A 53 15.65 12.37 3.59
N GLY A 54 15.58 11.17 4.20
CA GLY A 54 16.22 10.90 5.48
C GLY A 54 15.40 11.45 6.64
N ASP A 55 16.06 11.99 7.65
CA ASP A 55 15.39 12.42 8.88
C ASP A 55 14.56 13.70 8.71
N PHE A 56 13.54 13.83 9.56
CA PHE A 56 12.71 15.02 9.63
C PHE A 56 13.54 16.28 9.94
N SER A 57 13.32 17.34 9.16
CA SER A 57 13.97 18.65 9.33
C SER A 57 12.98 19.73 9.78
N SER A 58 12.02 20.10 8.94
CA SER A 58 10.98 21.08 9.26
C SER A 58 9.66 20.78 8.58
N ASN A 59 8.56 21.24 9.16
CA ASN A 59 7.21 21.06 8.59
C ASN A 59 7.11 21.68 7.18
N GLU A 60 7.73 22.83 6.94
CA GLU A 60 7.67 23.53 5.65
C GLU A 60 8.36 22.75 4.53
N ILE A 61 9.56 22.22 4.80
CA ILE A 61 10.28 21.38 3.85
C ILE A 61 9.46 20.12 3.53
N VAL A 62 8.91 19.47 4.55
CA VAL A 62 8.10 18.26 4.36
C VAL A 62 6.88 18.52 3.48
N ARG A 63 6.12 19.59 3.74
CA ARG A 63 4.96 19.97 2.90
C ARG A 63 5.37 20.23 1.46
N ASN A 64 6.52 20.88 1.24
CA ASN A 64 7.02 21.12 -0.11
C ASN A 64 7.47 19.84 -0.82
N GLU A 65 8.03 18.87 -0.09
CA GLU A 65 8.43 17.57 -0.66
C GLU A 65 7.23 16.66 -0.92
N LEU A 66 6.20 16.68 -0.07
CA LEU A 66 4.95 15.92 -0.27
C LEU A 66 4.23 16.32 -1.57
N LYS A 67 4.33 17.59 -1.98
CA LYS A 67 3.77 18.06 -3.26
C LYS A 67 4.50 17.50 -4.48
N LYS A 68 5.76 17.08 -4.33
CA LYS A 68 6.61 16.56 -5.42
C LYS A 68 6.57 15.04 -5.51
N LEU A 69 6.27 14.37 -4.40
CA LEU A 69 6.32 12.91 -4.30
C LEU A 69 4.94 12.30 -4.56
N PRO A 70 4.84 11.19 -5.30
CA PRO A 70 3.59 10.43 -5.46
C PRO A 70 3.31 9.60 -4.19
N ALA A 71 3.10 10.27 -3.06
CA ALA A 71 2.95 9.65 -1.75
C ALA A 71 1.48 9.55 -1.29
N LEU A 72 0.63 10.49 -1.70
CA LEU A 72 -0.78 10.54 -1.30
C LEU A 72 -1.68 10.26 -2.51
N PRO A 73 -2.45 9.14 -2.51
CA PRO A 73 -3.45 8.87 -3.53
C PRO A 73 -4.63 9.85 -3.44
N THR A 74 -5.31 10.07 -4.57
CA THR A 74 -6.36 11.08 -4.71
C THR A 74 -7.59 10.87 -3.78
N PRO A 75 -8.05 9.64 -3.49
CA PRO A 75 -9.19 9.40 -2.60
C PRO A 75 -8.90 9.81 -1.16
N ALA A 76 -7.71 9.49 -0.65
CA ALA A 76 -7.29 9.93 0.68
C ALA A 76 -7.35 11.46 0.80
N LEU A 77 -7.03 12.21 -0.26
CA LEU A 77 -7.15 13.66 -0.22
C LEU A 77 -8.61 14.17 -0.23
N LYS A 78 -9.56 13.39 -0.75
CA LYS A 78 -10.98 13.76 -0.88
C LYS A 78 -11.82 13.41 0.35
N GLU A 79 -11.41 12.41 1.12
CA GLU A 79 -12.11 11.93 2.31
C GLU A 79 -11.89 12.84 3.53
N HIS A 80 -10.88 13.70 3.50
CA HIS A 80 -10.47 14.51 4.64
C HIS A 80 -10.76 16.00 4.48
N PRO A 81 -10.85 16.76 5.59
CA PRO A 81 -11.29 18.14 5.58
C PRO A 81 -10.42 19.08 4.73
N SER A 82 -9.13 18.78 4.57
CA SER A 82 -8.19 19.56 3.76
C SER A 82 -6.90 18.80 3.44
N LEU A 83 -6.17 19.26 2.42
CA LEU A 83 -4.80 18.80 2.14
C LEU A 83 -3.86 19.06 3.33
N ALA A 84 -4.00 20.21 3.99
CA ALA A 84 -3.18 20.57 5.15
C ALA A 84 -3.35 19.57 6.30
N TYR A 85 -4.58 19.09 6.53
CA TYR A 85 -4.84 18.03 7.50
C TYR A 85 -4.08 16.75 7.16
N CYS A 86 -4.13 16.30 5.89
CA CYS A 86 -3.41 15.13 5.44
C CYS A 86 -1.88 15.30 5.61
N GLU A 87 -1.34 16.45 5.23
CA GLU A 87 0.08 16.79 5.41
C GLU A 87 0.49 16.76 6.88
N ASP A 88 -0.34 17.29 7.78
CA ASP A 88 -0.06 17.29 9.22
C ASP A 88 -0.05 15.86 9.80
N ARG A 89 -0.96 14.98 9.37
CA ARG A 89 -0.94 13.56 9.75
C ARG A 89 0.31 12.84 9.27
N VAL A 90 0.75 13.10 8.04
CA VAL A 90 2.02 12.54 7.52
C VAL A 90 3.21 13.06 8.33
N ILE A 91 3.24 14.34 8.67
CA ILE A 91 4.31 14.95 9.49
C ILE A 91 4.36 14.31 10.88
N GLU A 92 3.21 14.05 11.51
CA GLU A 92 3.14 13.38 12.82
C GLU A 92 3.77 11.99 12.80
N HIS A 93 3.54 11.22 11.74
CA HIS A 93 4.18 9.92 11.56
C HIS A 93 5.67 10.06 11.21
N TYR A 94 6.02 10.97 10.31
CA TYR A 94 7.39 11.15 9.84
C TYR A 94 8.36 11.54 10.96
N LYS A 95 7.91 12.36 11.92
CA LYS A 95 8.71 12.70 13.11
C LYS A 95 9.10 11.48 13.97
N LYS A 96 8.29 10.42 13.96
CA LYS A 96 8.57 9.17 14.71
C LYS A 96 9.61 8.29 14.02
N LEU A 97 9.93 8.56 12.75
CA LEU A 97 10.86 7.77 11.95
C LEU A 97 12.32 8.26 12.05
N ASN A 98 12.57 9.34 12.80
CA ASN A 98 13.88 9.93 12.94
C ASN A 98 14.92 8.92 13.45
N GLY A 99 16.05 8.82 12.76
CA GLY A 99 17.11 7.84 13.01
C GLY A 99 16.94 6.52 12.26
N GLN A 100 15.83 6.30 11.54
CA GLN A 100 15.70 5.13 10.67
C GLN A 100 16.52 5.30 9.38
N THR A 101 17.27 4.26 9.02
CA THR A 101 17.94 4.21 7.72
C THR A 101 16.94 4.05 6.58
N ARG A 102 17.37 4.39 5.36
CA ARG A 102 16.61 4.15 4.12
C ARG A 102 16.13 2.69 4.02
N GLY A 103 16.99 1.73 4.33
CA GLY A 103 16.65 0.31 4.29
C GLY A 103 15.57 -0.08 5.31
N GLN A 104 15.65 0.44 6.54
CA GLN A 104 14.63 0.21 7.56
C GLN A 104 13.29 0.82 7.17
N ALA A 105 13.27 2.03 6.60
CA ALA A 105 12.05 2.66 6.11
C ALA A 105 11.37 1.79 5.03
N ILE A 106 12.14 1.22 4.10
CA ILE A 106 11.64 0.32 3.05
C ILE A 106 11.05 -0.97 3.65
N VAL A 107 11.76 -1.60 4.58
CA VAL A 107 11.29 -2.86 5.22
C VAL A 107 10.02 -2.61 6.04
N ASN A 108 9.96 -1.52 6.79
CA ASN A 108 8.80 -1.17 7.60
C ASN A 108 7.59 -0.83 6.71
N TYR A 109 7.81 -0.08 5.62
CA TYR A 109 6.78 0.17 4.62
C TYR A 109 6.19 -1.14 4.09
N MET A 110 7.05 -2.05 3.63
CA MET A 110 6.60 -3.32 3.07
C MET A 110 5.90 -4.21 4.09
N SER A 111 6.34 -4.18 5.36
CA SER A 111 5.69 -4.93 6.45
C SER A 111 4.23 -4.51 6.65
N ILE A 112 3.96 -3.19 6.55
CA ILE A 112 2.58 -2.68 6.60
C ILE A 112 1.80 -3.11 5.37
N VAL A 113 2.38 -2.95 4.17
CA VAL A 113 1.69 -3.31 2.92
C VAL A 113 1.35 -4.80 2.85
N GLU A 114 2.24 -5.68 3.31
CA GLU A 114 2.02 -7.13 3.37
C GLU A 114 0.88 -7.52 4.31
N SER A 115 0.61 -6.70 5.33
CA SER A 115 -0.50 -6.93 6.26
C SER A 115 -1.86 -6.55 5.66
N LEU A 116 -1.89 -5.83 4.53
CA LEU A 116 -3.14 -5.37 3.92
C LEU A 116 -3.91 -6.54 3.27
N PRO A 117 -5.23 -6.65 3.48
CA PRO A 117 -6.03 -7.77 2.96
C PRO A 117 -6.01 -7.91 1.44
N THR A 118 -5.87 -6.78 0.72
CA THR A 118 -5.88 -6.72 -0.74
C THR A 118 -4.49 -6.87 -1.36
N TYR A 119 -3.43 -6.92 -0.54
CA TYR A 119 -2.08 -7.13 -1.04
C TYR A 119 -1.91 -8.55 -1.59
N GLY A 120 -1.28 -8.64 -2.76
CA GLY A 120 -1.05 -9.92 -3.42
C GLY A 120 -2.30 -10.55 -4.05
N VAL A 121 -3.44 -9.85 -4.05
CA VAL A 121 -4.70 -10.33 -4.64
C VAL A 121 -4.93 -9.67 -6.00
N HIS A 122 -5.14 -10.49 -7.02
CA HIS A 122 -5.55 -10.06 -8.35
C HIS A 122 -7.05 -10.26 -8.53
N TYR A 123 -7.79 -9.16 -8.67
CA TYR A 123 -9.24 -9.18 -8.83
C TYR A 123 -9.66 -9.23 -10.30
N TYR A 124 -10.59 -10.12 -10.62
CA TYR A 124 -11.23 -10.26 -11.92
C TYR A 124 -12.74 -10.13 -11.78
N ALA A 125 -13.36 -9.27 -12.59
CA ALA A 125 -14.81 -9.15 -12.64
C ALA A 125 -15.39 -10.35 -13.39
N VAL A 126 -16.28 -11.10 -12.74
CA VAL A 126 -16.94 -12.28 -13.31
C VAL A 126 -18.45 -12.19 -13.07
N LYS A 127 -19.23 -13.01 -13.77
CA LYS A 127 -20.66 -13.16 -13.54
C LYS A 127 -20.99 -14.62 -13.28
N ASP A 128 -21.95 -14.88 -12.39
CA ASP A 128 -22.44 -16.24 -12.20
C ASP A 128 -23.46 -16.65 -13.29
N LYS A 129 -24.00 -17.87 -13.18
CA LYS A 129 -25.00 -18.41 -14.13
C LYS A 129 -26.29 -17.58 -14.18
N GLN A 130 -26.60 -16.82 -13.13
CA GLN A 130 -27.77 -15.93 -13.05
C GLN A 130 -27.45 -14.51 -13.54
N GLY A 131 -26.20 -14.24 -13.93
CA GLY A 131 -25.73 -12.94 -14.40
C GLY A 131 -25.34 -11.96 -13.28
N ILE A 132 -25.34 -12.41 -12.01
CA ILE A 132 -24.97 -11.56 -10.87
C ILE A 132 -23.45 -11.31 -10.93
N PRO A 133 -23.00 -10.04 -10.83
CA PRO A 133 -21.59 -9.72 -10.87
C PRO A 133 -20.90 -10.08 -9.54
N TRP A 134 -19.67 -10.60 -9.65
CA TRP A 134 -18.81 -10.99 -8.55
C TRP A 134 -17.36 -10.59 -8.83
N TRP A 135 -16.55 -10.48 -7.78
CA TRP A 135 -15.09 -10.41 -7.91
C TRP A 135 -14.47 -11.76 -7.59
N LEU A 136 -13.55 -12.20 -8.44
CA LEU A 136 -12.68 -13.35 -8.18
C LEU A 136 -11.28 -12.85 -7.85
N GLY A 137 -10.82 -13.05 -6.62
CA GLY A 137 -9.48 -12.70 -6.17
C GLY A 137 -8.55 -13.91 -6.23
N LEU A 138 -7.46 -13.79 -6.98
CA LEU A 138 -6.40 -14.79 -7.04
C LEU A 138 -5.19 -14.30 -6.24
N SER A 139 -4.70 -15.12 -5.32
CA SER A 139 -3.51 -14.82 -4.51
C SER A 139 -2.66 -16.07 -4.33
N TYR A 140 -1.47 -15.95 -3.72
CA TYR A 140 -0.66 -17.12 -3.37
C TYR A 140 -1.35 -18.05 -2.35
N LYS A 141 -2.33 -17.54 -1.58
CA LYS A 141 -3.09 -18.33 -0.60
C LYS A 141 -4.15 -19.21 -1.23
N GLY A 142 -4.63 -18.88 -2.43
CA GLY A 142 -5.79 -19.51 -3.04
C GLY A 142 -6.61 -18.59 -3.92
N ILE A 143 -7.80 -19.07 -4.26
CA ILE A 143 -8.82 -18.36 -5.04
C ILE A 143 -10.00 -18.05 -4.14
N PHE A 144 -10.43 -16.79 -4.14
CA PHE A 144 -11.49 -16.29 -3.27
C PHE A 144 -12.55 -15.54 -4.08
N GLN A 145 -13.81 -15.69 -3.69
CA GLN A 145 -14.96 -14.98 -4.26
C GLN A 145 -15.38 -13.85 -3.32
N TYR A 146 -15.64 -12.67 -3.87
CA TYR A 146 -16.01 -11.46 -3.16
C TYR A 146 -17.25 -10.82 -3.78
N ASP A 147 -18.04 -10.11 -2.97
CA ASP A 147 -19.18 -9.33 -3.43
C ASP A 147 -18.71 -8.20 -4.37
N TYR A 148 -19.51 -7.83 -5.37
CA TYR A 148 -19.10 -6.80 -6.34
C TYR A 148 -18.79 -5.42 -5.71
N HIS A 149 -19.37 -5.16 -4.53
CA HIS A 149 -19.23 -3.91 -3.78
C HIS A 149 -18.25 -4.02 -2.59
N ASP A 150 -17.63 -5.18 -2.34
CA ASP A 150 -16.67 -5.39 -1.22
C ASP A 150 -15.56 -6.34 -1.68
N LYS A 151 -14.35 -5.82 -1.91
CA LYS A 151 -13.16 -6.60 -2.30
C LYS A 151 -12.28 -7.01 -1.11
N VAL A 152 -12.62 -6.56 0.10
CA VAL A 152 -11.80 -6.77 1.30
C VAL A 152 -12.13 -8.11 1.94
N LYS A 153 -13.42 -8.42 2.08
CA LYS A 153 -13.87 -9.63 2.79
C LYS A 153 -14.36 -10.71 1.82
N PRO A 154 -13.67 -11.86 1.72
CA PRO A 154 -14.12 -12.94 0.85
C PRO A 154 -15.37 -13.61 1.41
N ARG A 155 -16.34 -13.91 0.55
CA ARG A 155 -17.51 -14.73 0.89
C ARG A 155 -17.20 -16.21 0.97
N LYS A 156 -16.41 -16.69 0.01
CA LYS A 156 -16.02 -18.09 -0.15
C LYS A 156 -14.61 -18.15 -0.68
N GLY A 157 -13.87 -19.17 -0.31
CA GLY A 157 -12.49 -19.33 -0.74
C GLY A 157 -12.07 -20.79 -0.76
N GLN A 158 -11.14 -21.08 -1.65
CA GLN A 158 -10.42 -22.34 -1.67
C GLN A 158 -8.93 -22.02 -1.57
N HIS A 159 -8.32 -22.49 -0.49
CA HIS A 159 -6.88 -22.37 -0.31
C HIS A 159 -6.15 -23.35 -1.24
N TYR A 160 -4.98 -22.95 -1.73
CA TYR A 160 -4.06 -23.92 -2.31
C TYR A 160 -3.56 -24.85 -1.20
N ILE A 161 -3.53 -26.15 -1.50
CA ILE A 161 -3.21 -27.25 -0.56
C ILE A 161 -1.75 -27.16 -0.14
#